data_AF-A0A9X8CH75-F1
#
_entry.id   AF-A0A9X8CH75-F1
#
_cell.length_a   1.000
_cell.length_b   1.000
_cell.length_c   1.000
_cell.angle_alpha   90.00
_cell.angle_beta   90.00
_cell.angle_gamma   90.00
#
_symmetry.space_group_name_H-M   'P 1'
#
loop_
_entity.id
_entity.type
_entity.pdbx_description
1 polymer ?
#
loop_
_entity_poly.entity_id
_entity_poly.type
_entity_poly.pdbx_seq_one_letter_code
_entity_poly.pdbx_strand_id
1 'polypeptide(L)' 'MLNYYKQLAKNHPYWHVIFILSIASLVGILIEYLINKNFIGSGIYASVLLGIIEIARVKKKSIITIGN' A
#
# COMPACT_ATOMS: atom_id res chain seq x y z
N MET A 1 12.06 18.98 8.48
CA MET A 1 10.86 18.29 7.92
C MET A 1 10.87 16.77 8.14
N LEU A 2 11.92 16.03 7.75
CA LEU A 2 11.99 14.56 7.91
C LEU A 2 11.81 14.03 9.35
N ASN A 3 12.34 14.72 10.36
CA ASN A 3 12.23 14.29 11.76
C ASN A 3 10.80 14.36 12.32
N TYR A 4 9.99 15.31 11.84
CA TYR A 4 8.61 15.47 12.28
C TYR A 4 7.73 14.33 11.72
N TYR A 5 7.98 13.95 10.46
CA TYR A 5 7.33 12.82 9.82
C TYR A 5 7.64 11.49 10.53
N LYS A 6 8.91 11.29 10.96
CA LYS A 6 9.30 10.13 11.77
C LYS A 6 8.61 10.08 13.13
N GLN A 7 8.37 11.22 13.79
CA GLN A 7 7.64 11.27 15.07
C GLN A 7 6.14 10.97 14.89
N LEU A 8 5.51 11.52 13.85
CA LEU A 8 4.12 11.24 13.50
C LEU A 8 3.91 9.76 13.14
N ALA A 9 4.82 9.19 12.35
CA ALA A 9 4.85 7.77 12.02
C ALA A 9 4.94 6.87 13.25
N LYS A 10 5.65 7.32 14.29
CA LYS A 10 5.90 6.55 15.52
C LYS A 10 4.73 6.67 16.51
N ASN A 11 4.10 7.84 16.62
CA ASN A 11 2.99 8.07 17.54
C ASN A 11 1.64 7.57 16.99
N HIS A 12 1.43 7.64 15.67
CA HIS A 12 0.18 7.22 15.03
C HIS A 12 0.45 6.33 13.79
N PRO A 13 1.04 5.15 14.00
CA PRO A 13 1.45 4.25 12.90
C PRO A 13 0.27 3.86 11.99
N TYR A 14 -0.92 3.69 12.55
CA TYR A 14 -2.12 3.33 11.79
C TYR A 14 -2.63 4.46 10.88
N TRP A 15 -2.57 5.72 11.32
CA TRP A 15 -2.96 6.86 10.48
C TRP A 15 -2.01 7.07 9.32
N HIS A 16 -0.71 6.87 9.55
CA HIS A 16 0.27 6.93 8.47
C HIS A 16 -0.02 5.87 7.40
N VAL A 17 -0.33 4.64 7.83
CA VAL A 17 -0.67 3.54 6.92
C VAL A 17 -1.93 3.87 6.13
N ILE A 18 -3.00 4.32 6.79
CA ILE A 18 -4.26 4.72 6.13
C ILE A 18 -4.00 5.83 5.10
N PHE A 19 -3.21 6.84 5.46
CA PHE A 19 -2.93 7.97 4.58
C PHE A 19 -2.13 7.56 3.34
N ILE A 20 -1.10 6.72 3.49
CA ILE A 20 -0.38 6.15 2.34
C ILE A 20 -1.34 5.32 1.49
N LEU A 21 -2.15 4.46 2.10
CA LEU A 21 -3.04 3.54 1.39
C LEU A 21 -4.08 4.31 0.56
N SER A 22 -4.65 5.38 1.12
CA SER A 22 -5.59 6.26 0.41
C SER A 22 -4.93 6.96 -0.77
N ILE A 23 -3.73 7.51 -0.60
CA ILE A 23 -3.00 8.17 -1.70
C ILE A 23 -2.63 7.15 -2.78
N ALA A 24 -2.12 5.98 -2.41
CA ALA A 24 -1.74 4.93 -3.35
C ALA A 24 -2.95 4.44 -4.17
N SER A 25 -4.11 4.28 -3.52
CA SER A 25 -5.36 3.92 -4.19
C SER A 25 -5.81 5.00 -5.18
N LEU A 26 -5.81 6.27 -4.77
CA LEU A 26 -6.16 7.38 -5.65
C LEU A 26 -5.22 7.48 -6.86
N VAL A 27 -3.91 7.33 -6.66
CA VAL A 27 -2.92 7.35 -7.75
C VAL A 27 -3.13 6.18 -8.71
N GLY A 28 -3.40 4.98 -8.20
CA GLY A 28 -3.69 3.81 -9.02
C GLY A 28 -4.92 4.02 -9.92
N ILE A 29 -6.01 4.52 -9.35
CA ILE A 29 -7.25 4.84 -10.08
C ILE A 29 -7.00 5.96 -11.11
N LEU A 30 -6.19 6.96 -10.76
CA LEU A 30 -5.90 8.10 -11.63
C LEU A 30 -5.08 7.70 -12.87
N ILE A 31 -4.02 6.90 -12.68
CA ILE A 31 -3.17 6.40 -13.78
C ILE A 31 -3.98 5.54 -14.74
N GLU A 32 -4.80 4.64 -14.18
CA GLU A 32 -5.71 3.81 -14.94
C GLU A 32 -6.72 4.63 -15.75
N TYR A 33 -7.29 5.68 -15.15
CA TYR A 33 -8.19 6.59 -15.84
C TYR A 33 -7.47 7.37 -16.95
N LEU A 34 -6.22 7.80 -16.75
CA LEU A 34 -5.46 8.50 -17.79
C LEU A 34 -5.16 7.62 -19.00
N ILE A 35 -4.84 6.33 -18.78
CA ILE A 35 -4.41 5.41 -19.84
C ILE A 35 -5.63 4.80 -20.55
N ASN A 36 -6.62 4.32 -19.79
CA ASN A 36 -7.74 3.55 -20.33
C ASN A 36 -9.04 4.36 -20.45
N LYS A 37 -9.08 5.60 -19.94
CA LYS A 37 -10.30 6.43 -19.80
C LYS A 37 -11.47 5.69 -19.13
N ASN A 38 -11.18 4.63 -18.38
CA ASN A 38 -12.18 3.75 -17.81
C ASN A 38 -11.77 3.32 -16.40
N PHE A 39 -12.67 3.48 -15.43
CA PHE A 39 -12.38 3.35 -13.99
C PHE A 39 -12.34 1.90 -13.47
N ILE A 40 -12.73 0.91 -14.29
CA ILE A 40 -13.14 -0.42 -13.79
C ILE A 40 -12.25 -1.58 -14.28
N GLY A 41 -11.26 -1.34 -15.15
CA GLY A 41 -10.66 -2.43 -15.95
C GLY A 41 -9.32 -3.01 -15.48
N SER A 42 -8.51 -2.32 -14.69
CA SER A 42 -7.07 -2.56 -14.50
C SER A 42 -6.54 -2.25 -13.08
N GLY A 43 -7.13 -1.31 -12.33
CA GLY A 43 -6.74 -0.97 -10.97
C GLY A 43 -7.29 -1.94 -9.95
N ILE A 44 -8.38 -2.64 -10.27
CA ILE A 44 -8.81 -3.82 -9.51
C ILE A 44 -7.73 -4.90 -9.63
N TYR A 45 -7.25 -5.19 -10.84
CA TYR A 45 -6.20 -6.20 -11.05
C TYR A 45 -4.88 -5.79 -10.41
N ALA A 46 -4.48 -4.52 -10.50
CA ALA A 46 -3.28 -4.01 -9.84
C ALA A 46 -3.39 -4.07 -8.31
N SER A 47 -4.54 -3.68 -7.75
CA SER A 47 -4.79 -3.75 -6.30
C SER A 47 -4.81 -5.19 -5.79
N VAL A 48 -5.40 -6.11 -6.54
CA VAL A 48 -5.40 -7.55 -6.24
C VAL A 48 -3.97 -8.11 -6.30
N LEU A 49 -3.20 -7.78 -7.34
CA LEU A 49 -1.81 -8.22 -7.47
C LEU A 49 -0.94 -7.71 -6.31
N LEU A 50 -1.05 -6.42 -5.98
CA LEU A 50 -0.33 -5.81 -4.85
C LEU A 50 -0.75 -6.42 -3.51
N GLY A 51 -2.04 -6.70 -3.33
CA GLY A 51 -2.55 -7.39 -2.15
C GLY A 51 -1.96 -8.79 -1.98
N ILE A 52 -1.85 -9.57 -3.07
CA ILE A 52 -1.21 -10.89 -3.07
C ILE A 52 0.28 -10.79 -2.70
N ILE A 53 0.99 -9.80 -3.25
CA ILE A 53 2.42 -9.58 -2.98
C ILE A 53 2.65 -9.23 -1.50
N GLU A 54 1.85 -8.34 -0.92
CA GLU A 54 1.98 -7.97 0.49
C GLU A 54 1.64 -9.13 1.43
N ILE A 55 0.61 -9.93 1.12
CA ILE A 55 0.30 -11.16 1.88
C ILE A 55 1.49 -12.13 1.84
N ALA A 56 2.09 -12.35 0.66
CA ALA A 56 3.25 -13.22 0.51
C ALA A 56 4.46 -12.70 1.31
N ARG A 57 4.68 -11.38 1.30
CA ARG A 57 5.76 -10.72 2.05
C ARG A 57 5.58 -10.85 3.56
N VAL A 58 4.37 -10.66 4.07
CA VAL A 58 4.03 -10.84 5.50
C VAL A 58 4.22 -12.29 5.92
N LYS A 59 3.76 -13.26 5.12
CA LYS A 59 3.98 -14.70 5.39
C LYS A 59 5.46 -15.04 5.47
N LYS A 60 6.27 -14.56 4.52
CA LYS A 60 7.72 -14.78 4.52
C LYS A 60 8.37 -14.18 5.78
N LYS A 61 7.98 -12.97 6.18
CA LYS A 61 8.50 -12.32 7.40
C LYS A 61 8.09 -13.07 8.67
N SER A 62 6.85 -13.55 8.75
CA SER A 62 6.36 -14.37 9.86
C SER A 62 7.10 -15.70 9.99
N ILE A 63 7.43 -16.36 8.88
CA ILE A 63 8.19 -17.63 8.91
C ILE A 63 9.63 -17.39 9.38
N ILE A 64 10.25 -16.27 8.98
CA ILE A 64 11.61 -15.89 9.40
C ILE A 64 11.66 -15.53 10.90
N THR A 65 10.59 -14.98 11.47
CA THR A 65 10.52 -14.65 12.91
C THR A 65 10.25 -15.86 13.81
N ILE A 66 9.68 -16.95 13.29
CA ILE A 66 9.43 -18.18 14.07
C ILE A 66 10.63 -19.13 14.03
N GLY A 67 11.49 -19.02 13.02
CA GLY A 67 12.68 -19.87 12.83
C GLY A 67 13.97 -19.34 13.45
N ASN A 68 13.92 -18.32 14.32
CA ASN A 68 15.09 -17.66 14.92
C ASN A 68 14.97 -17.57 16.43
#